data_AF-A0A1R3FQP5-F1
#
_entry.id   AF-A0A1R3FQP5-F1
#
_cell.length_a   1.000
_cell.length_b   1.000
_cell.length_c   1.000
_cell.angle_alpha   90.00
_cell.angle_beta   90.00
_cell.angle_gamma   90.00
#
_symmetry.space_group_name_H-M   'P 1'
#
loop_
_entity.id
_entity.type
_entity.pdbx_description
1 polymer ?
#
loop_
_entity_poly.entity_id
_entity_poly.type
_entity_poly.pdbx_seq_one_letter_code
_entity_poly.pdbx_strand_id
1 'polypeptide(L)'
;MEQWQTLVNALINDALHRYLSDIPVVFMPENTDFLCERTLEALINIGMELPQEYPKDLQLNNIDDLESMINANIYAHTLSLIFDAMVNIQCYYDTFFDAISEHPDHPFEEALCWEHILVDLAVYHALDDQKIFPGLQAFQNETMMNTHQYINALKSHAYQHRLPLRAELLHLLNKDHEELYNDSEAEIMGLFPPQIHPDIYVSEIIESQRLIHQVLPGICRKLEMSEEEIKELIGKK
;
A
#
# COMPACT_ATOMS: atom_id res chain seq x y z
N MET A 1 13.94 -24.52 -6.96
CA MET A 1 13.73 -23.48 -5.94
C MET A 1 14.97 -22.62 -5.74
N GLU A 2 16.12 -23.17 -5.35
CA GLU A 2 17.36 -22.39 -5.14
C GLU A 2 17.76 -21.45 -6.30
N GLN A 3 17.59 -21.89 -7.55
CA GLN A 3 17.89 -21.05 -8.72
C GLN A 3 16.91 -19.87 -8.87
N TRP A 4 15.62 -20.11 -8.62
CA TRP A 4 14.59 -19.06 -8.61
C TRP A 4 14.81 -18.08 -7.46
N GLN A 5 15.19 -18.56 -6.28
CA GLN A 5 15.56 -17.70 -5.14
C GLN A 5 16.76 -16.81 -5.47
N THR A 6 17.79 -17.36 -6.12
CA THR A 6 18.95 -16.55 -6.55
C THR A 6 18.52 -15.43 -7.50
N LEU A 7 17.65 -15.72 -8.47
CA LEU A 7 17.12 -14.72 -9.40
C LEU A 7 16.27 -13.66 -8.68
N VAL A 8 15.34 -14.10 -7.84
CA VAL A 8 14.48 -13.20 -7.03
C VAL A 8 15.32 -12.28 -6.16
N ASN A 9 16.34 -12.81 -5.48
CA ASN A 9 17.26 -12.00 -4.67
C ASN A 9 18.00 -10.96 -5.52
N ALA A 10 18.45 -11.32 -6.72
CA ALA A 10 19.11 -10.37 -7.61
C ALA A 10 18.14 -9.25 -8.06
N LEU A 11 16.90 -9.59 -8.40
CA LEU A 11 15.88 -8.63 -8.84
C LEU A 11 15.38 -7.73 -7.70
N ILE A 12 15.21 -8.25 -6.49
CA ILE A 12 14.88 -7.45 -5.31
C ILE A 12 16.00 -6.44 -5.05
N ASN A 13 17.25 -6.87 -5.07
CA ASN A 13 18.39 -5.96 -4.88
C ASN A 13 18.45 -4.87 -5.96
N ASP A 14 18.14 -5.21 -7.21
CA ASP A 14 18.06 -4.27 -8.32
C ASP A 14 16.94 -3.23 -8.11
N ALA A 15 15.73 -3.68 -7.73
CA ALA A 15 14.60 -2.80 -7.41
C ALA A 15 14.91 -1.89 -6.21
N LEU A 16 15.53 -2.43 -5.17
CA LEU A 16 15.91 -1.70 -3.96
C LEU A 16 17.01 -0.66 -4.19
N HIS A 17 17.78 -0.70 -5.28
CA HIS A 17 18.74 0.37 -5.59
C HIS A 17 18.09 1.75 -5.71
N ARG A 18 16.78 1.80 -6.03
CA ARG A 18 15.98 3.02 -6.08
C ARG A 18 15.31 3.37 -4.77
N TYR A 19 15.41 2.54 -3.72
CA TYR A 19 14.74 2.79 -2.45
C TYR A 19 15.49 3.85 -1.62
N LEU A 20 14.77 4.88 -1.18
CA LEU A 20 15.36 6.03 -0.48
C LEU A 20 15.43 5.85 1.05
N SER A 21 14.68 4.90 1.58
CA SER A 21 14.58 4.61 3.02
C SER A 21 15.43 3.39 3.40
N ASP A 22 15.44 3.05 4.69
CA ASP A 22 16.02 1.78 5.16
C ASP A 22 15.32 0.60 4.52
N ILE A 23 16.05 -0.49 4.23
CA ILE A 23 15.50 -1.68 3.60
C ILE A 23 14.34 -2.22 4.46
N PRO A 24 13.12 -2.35 3.90
CA PRO A 24 11.98 -2.89 4.61
C PRO A 24 12.22 -4.34 5.07
N VAL A 25 11.67 -4.69 6.24
CA VAL A 25 11.82 -6.04 6.82
C VAL A 25 11.35 -7.13 5.85
N VAL A 26 10.30 -6.87 5.08
CA VAL A 26 9.76 -7.81 4.08
C VAL A 26 10.79 -8.21 3.02
N PHE A 27 11.75 -7.35 2.69
CA PHE A 27 12.80 -7.64 1.69
C PHE A 27 14.10 -8.16 2.30
N MET A 28 14.15 -8.40 3.61
CA MET A 28 15.33 -8.95 4.26
C MET A 28 15.60 -10.39 3.82
N PRO A 29 16.86 -10.85 3.81
CA PRO A 29 17.22 -12.19 3.33
C PRO A 29 16.49 -13.34 4.02
N GLU A 30 16.03 -13.16 5.26
CA GLU A 30 15.26 -14.18 5.99
C GLU A 30 13.85 -14.40 5.41
N ASN A 31 13.31 -13.41 4.69
CA ASN A 31 11.95 -13.41 4.14
C ASN A 31 11.89 -13.68 2.63
N THR A 32 13.04 -13.71 1.94
CA THR A 32 13.07 -13.85 0.47
C THR A 32 12.61 -15.22 -0.02
N ASP A 33 12.73 -16.27 0.79
CA ASP A 33 12.19 -17.59 0.49
C ASP A 33 10.66 -17.54 0.37
N PHE A 34 10.00 -16.90 1.33
CA PHE A 34 8.55 -16.70 1.32
C PHE A 34 8.12 -15.85 0.13
N LEU A 35 8.81 -14.72 -0.13
CA LEU A 35 8.51 -13.86 -1.27
C LEU A 35 8.64 -14.60 -2.60
N CYS A 36 9.68 -15.41 -2.75
CA CYS A 36 9.89 -16.23 -3.94
C CYS A 36 8.73 -17.21 -4.14
N GLU A 37 8.35 -17.96 -3.11
CA GLU A 37 7.23 -18.91 -3.19
C GLU A 37 5.91 -18.22 -3.52
N ARG A 38 5.58 -17.12 -2.83
CA ARG A 38 4.34 -16.36 -3.06
C ARG A 38 4.29 -15.77 -4.47
N THR A 39 5.39 -15.18 -4.94
CA THR A 39 5.44 -14.56 -6.27
C THR A 39 5.25 -15.62 -7.35
N LEU A 40 5.90 -16.78 -7.23
CA LEU A 40 5.72 -17.88 -8.17
C LEU A 40 4.29 -18.44 -8.14
N GLU A 41 3.68 -18.54 -6.95
CA GLU A 41 2.27 -18.93 -6.82
C GLU A 41 1.33 -17.93 -7.51
N ALA A 42 1.54 -16.62 -7.31
CA ALA A 42 0.77 -15.58 -7.99
C ALA A 42 0.90 -15.68 -9.51
N LEU A 43 2.11 -15.93 -10.03
CA LEU A 43 2.35 -16.15 -11.46
C LEU A 43 1.60 -17.39 -12.01
N ILE A 44 1.57 -18.48 -11.25
CA ILE A 44 0.78 -19.67 -11.62
C ILE A 44 -0.72 -19.33 -11.64
N ASN A 45 -1.21 -18.58 -10.65
CA ASN A 45 -2.63 -18.23 -10.53
C ASN A 45 -3.12 -17.32 -11.66
N ILE A 46 -2.26 -16.44 -12.19
CA ILE A 46 -2.56 -15.62 -13.38
C ILE A 46 -2.43 -16.40 -14.70
N GLY A 47 -2.05 -17.69 -14.64
CA GLY A 47 -1.98 -18.58 -15.78
C GLY A 47 -0.62 -18.66 -16.48
N MET A 48 0.46 -18.22 -15.82
CA MET A 48 1.82 -18.38 -16.34
C MET A 48 2.28 -19.84 -16.18
N GLU A 49 2.68 -20.48 -17.28
CA GLU A 49 3.26 -21.82 -17.24
C GLU A 49 4.72 -21.75 -16.82
N LEU A 50 5.03 -22.14 -15.58
CA LEU A 50 6.42 -22.25 -15.15
C LEU A 50 7.12 -23.45 -15.81
N PRO A 51 8.35 -23.28 -16.30
CA PRO A 51 9.07 -24.34 -16.99
C PRO A 51 9.47 -25.45 -16.01
N GLN A 52 9.40 -26.71 -16.47
CA GLN A 52 9.77 -27.86 -15.63
C GLN A 52 11.26 -27.90 -15.27
N GLU A 53 12.11 -27.39 -16.17
CA GLU A 53 13.54 -27.20 -15.92
C GLU A 53 13.85 -25.71 -15.89
N TYR A 54 14.75 -25.31 -14.98
CA TYR A 54 15.15 -23.91 -14.88
C TYR A 54 15.80 -23.45 -16.19
N PRO A 55 15.30 -22.35 -16.80
CA PRO A 55 15.81 -21.85 -18.07
C PRO A 55 17.31 -21.51 -17.99
N LYS A 56 18.09 -21.97 -18.97
CA LYS A 56 19.55 -21.75 -19.00
C LYS A 56 19.92 -20.28 -19.17
N ASP A 57 19.07 -19.54 -19.86
CA ASP A 57 19.14 -18.09 -20.07
C ASP A 57 18.81 -17.28 -18.83
N LEU A 58 18.27 -17.91 -17.77
CA LEU A 58 18.10 -17.30 -16.44
C LEU A 58 19.25 -17.59 -15.48
N GLN A 59 20.33 -18.23 -15.95
CA GLN A 59 21.50 -18.51 -15.10
C GLN A 59 22.36 -17.25 -14.95
N LEU A 60 22.34 -16.70 -13.74
CA LEU A 60 23.17 -15.57 -13.35
C LEU A 60 24.64 -15.99 -13.26
N ASN A 61 25.44 -15.62 -14.25
CA ASN A 61 26.89 -15.83 -14.24
C ASN A 61 27.63 -14.62 -13.62
N ASN A 62 27.10 -13.40 -13.79
CA ASN A 62 27.56 -12.15 -13.19
C ASN A 62 26.39 -11.15 -13.03
N ILE A 63 26.56 -10.15 -12.16
CA ILE A 63 25.55 -9.11 -11.88
C ILE A 63 25.35 -8.19 -13.10
N ASP A 64 26.41 -7.89 -13.86
CA ASP A 64 26.35 -7.04 -15.06
C ASP A 64 25.46 -7.64 -16.18
N ASP A 65 25.14 -8.94 -16.11
CA ASP A 65 24.27 -9.62 -17.08
C ASP A 65 22.77 -9.45 -16.76
N LEU A 66 22.41 -8.90 -15.59
CA LEU A 66 21.03 -8.83 -15.09
C LEU A 66 20.10 -8.01 -15.99
N GLU A 67 20.51 -6.79 -16.35
CA GLU A 67 19.70 -5.91 -17.23
C GLU A 67 19.49 -6.53 -18.62
N SER A 68 20.53 -7.16 -19.17
CA SER A 68 20.44 -7.87 -20.45
C SER A 68 19.50 -9.07 -20.37
N MET A 69 19.51 -9.81 -19.26
CA MET A 69 18.62 -10.94 -19.01
C MET A 69 17.17 -10.49 -18.84
N ILE A 70 16.91 -9.41 -18.09
CA ILE A 70 15.58 -8.82 -17.92
C ILE A 70 14.99 -8.48 -19.29
N ASN A 71 15.77 -7.87 -20.18
CA ASN A 71 15.29 -7.49 -21.51
C ASN A 71 15.10 -8.68 -22.48
N ALA A 72 15.79 -9.79 -22.25
CA ALA A 72 15.80 -10.95 -23.15
C ALA A 72 14.81 -12.06 -22.75
N ASN A 73 14.48 -12.17 -21.46
CA ASN A 73 13.68 -13.28 -20.93
C ASN A 73 12.39 -12.80 -20.27
N ILE A 74 11.26 -13.39 -20.69
CA ILE A 74 9.92 -13.00 -20.20
C ILE A 74 9.73 -13.21 -18.70
N TYR A 75 10.32 -14.25 -18.10
CA TYR A 75 10.22 -14.50 -16.65
C TYR A 75 11.00 -13.46 -15.87
N ALA A 76 12.25 -13.17 -16.28
CA ALA A 76 13.06 -12.13 -15.63
C ALA A 76 12.40 -10.75 -15.77
N HIS A 77 11.87 -10.44 -16.96
CA HIS A 77 11.12 -9.20 -17.19
C HIS A 77 9.89 -9.07 -16.29
N THR A 78 9.04 -10.10 -16.28
CA THR A 78 7.80 -10.10 -15.50
C THR A 78 8.10 -9.98 -13.99
N LEU A 79 9.07 -10.75 -13.49
CA LEU A 79 9.50 -10.67 -12.10
C LEU A 79 10.07 -9.29 -11.77
N SER A 80 10.88 -8.69 -12.64
CA SER A 80 11.43 -7.35 -12.46
C SER A 80 10.32 -6.30 -12.31
N LEU A 81 9.30 -6.33 -13.17
CA LEU A 81 8.15 -5.41 -13.07
C LEU A 81 7.40 -5.58 -11.74
N ILE A 82 7.19 -6.83 -11.30
CA ILE A 82 6.53 -7.12 -10.02
C ILE A 82 7.35 -6.58 -8.85
N PHE A 83 8.66 -6.82 -8.82
CA PHE A 83 9.52 -6.35 -7.72
C PHE A 83 9.62 -4.81 -7.68
N ASP A 84 9.67 -4.15 -8.83
CA ASP A 84 9.61 -2.69 -8.91
C ASP A 84 8.29 -2.14 -8.32
N ALA A 85 7.15 -2.71 -8.73
CA ALA A 85 5.86 -2.32 -8.18
C ALA A 85 5.78 -2.60 -6.67
N MET A 86 6.30 -3.75 -6.23
CA MET A 86 6.28 -4.15 -4.83
C MET A 86 7.07 -3.19 -3.94
N VAL A 87 8.28 -2.80 -4.37
CA VAL A 87 9.11 -1.83 -3.64
C VAL A 87 8.40 -0.48 -3.53
N ASN A 88 7.77 -0.01 -4.62
CA ASN A 88 7.03 1.25 -4.62
C ASN A 88 5.82 1.24 -3.67
N ILE A 89 5.03 0.15 -3.71
CA ILE A 89 3.86 -0.03 -2.85
C ILE A 89 4.28 -0.13 -1.39
N GLN A 90 5.36 -0.87 -1.09
CA GLN A 90 5.91 -0.97 0.26
C GLN A 90 6.37 0.40 0.76
N CYS A 91 7.01 1.22 -0.09
CA CYS A 91 7.43 2.58 0.27
C CYS A 91 6.25 3.43 0.76
N TYR A 92 5.14 3.36 0.01
CA TYR A 92 3.91 4.09 0.35
C TYR A 92 3.29 3.56 1.64
N TYR A 93 3.31 2.25 1.84
CA TYR A 93 2.83 1.64 3.07
C TYR A 93 3.65 2.08 4.30
N ASP A 94 4.97 1.98 4.23
CA ASP A 94 5.88 2.36 5.30
C ASP A 94 5.71 3.85 5.66
N THR A 95 5.55 4.70 4.65
CA THR A 95 5.48 6.15 4.82
C THR A 95 4.17 6.60 5.49
N PHE A 96 3.03 6.00 5.11
CA PHE A 96 1.72 6.52 5.49
C PHE A 96 0.94 5.64 6.47
N PHE A 97 1.25 4.35 6.54
CA PHE A 97 0.39 3.37 7.23
C PHE A 97 1.09 2.57 8.32
N ASP A 98 2.41 2.44 8.28
CA ASP A 98 3.15 1.68 9.28
C ASP A 98 2.95 2.21 10.71
N ALA A 99 2.87 3.54 10.85
CA ALA A 99 2.55 4.21 12.11
C ALA A 99 1.16 3.84 12.69
N ILE A 100 0.27 3.27 11.87
CA ILE A 100 -1.07 2.83 12.26
C ILE A 100 -1.07 1.32 12.54
N SER A 101 -0.48 0.52 11.65
CA SER A 101 -0.45 -0.94 11.81
C SER A 101 0.45 -1.39 12.95
N GLU A 102 1.58 -0.73 13.16
CA GLU A 102 2.57 -1.08 14.17
C GLU A 102 2.48 -0.19 15.42
N HIS A 103 1.34 0.47 15.64
CA HIS A 103 1.18 1.37 16.78
C HIS A 103 1.36 0.59 18.11
N PRO A 104 2.32 0.98 18.98
CA PRO A 104 2.74 0.16 20.12
C PRO A 104 1.64 -0.06 21.16
N ASP A 105 0.77 0.93 21.35
CA ASP A 105 -0.33 0.85 22.32
C ASP A 105 -1.56 0.12 21.74
N HIS A 106 -1.65 -0.01 20.42
CA HIS A 106 -2.84 -0.42 19.69
C HIS A 106 -2.45 -1.35 18.53
N PRO A 107 -2.05 -2.59 18.83
CA PRO A 107 -1.64 -3.54 17.82
C PRO A 107 -2.80 -3.85 16.86
N PHE A 108 -2.50 -3.86 15.57
CA PHE A 108 -3.45 -4.23 14.53
C PHE A 108 -3.31 -5.73 14.21
N GLU A 109 -4.35 -6.53 14.49
CA GLU A 109 -4.28 -7.99 14.37
C GLU A 109 -4.04 -8.45 12.92
N GLU A 110 -4.62 -7.73 11.95
CA GLU A 110 -4.49 -8.03 10.54
C GLU A 110 -3.19 -7.50 9.91
N ALA A 111 -2.29 -6.86 10.67
CA ALA A 111 -1.01 -6.37 10.15
C ALA A 111 -0.20 -7.46 9.44
N LEU A 112 -0.25 -8.70 9.95
CA LEU A 112 0.42 -9.87 9.38
C LEU A 112 -0.11 -10.26 7.98
N CYS A 113 -1.30 -9.81 7.60
CA CYS A 113 -1.83 -10.07 6.26
C CYS A 113 -1.17 -9.20 5.18
N TRP A 114 -0.44 -8.15 5.56
CA TRP A 114 0.13 -7.20 4.61
C TRP A 114 1.10 -7.86 3.64
N GLU A 115 2.01 -8.73 4.10
CA GLU A 115 3.01 -9.37 3.24
C GLU A 115 2.37 -10.20 2.11
N HIS A 116 1.24 -10.86 2.41
CA HIS A 116 0.46 -11.59 1.42
C HIS A 116 -0.21 -10.65 0.41
N ILE A 117 -0.84 -9.58 0.91
CA ILE A 117 -1.52 -8.59 0.07
C ILE A 117 -0.51 -7.83 -0.81
N LEU A 118 0.69 -7.57 -0.31
CA LEU A 118 1.74 -6.83 -0.99
C LEU A 118 2.14 -7.49 -2.32
N VAL A 119 2.39 -8.81 -2.30
CA VAL A 119 2.77 -9.55 -3.52
C VAL A 119 1.63 -9.52 -4.54
N ASP A 120 0.40 -9.79 -4.09
CA ASP A 120 -0.76 -9.79 -4.99
C ASP A 120 -1.04 -8.40 -5.55
N LEU A 121 -0.88 -7.35 -4.73
CA LEU A 121 -1.07 -5.96 -5.13
C LEU A 121 0.02 -5.50 -6.11
N ALA A 122 1.26 -5.96 -5.93
CA ALA A 122 2.34 -5.72 -6.89
C ALA A 122 2.02 -6.34 -8.25
N VAL A 123 1.53 -7.59 -8.28
CA VAL A 123 1.07 -8.24 -9.52
C VAL A 123 -0.13 -7.50 -10.14
N TYR A 124 -1.07 -7.03 -9.32
CA TYR A 124 -2.22 -6.25 -9.76
C TYR A 124 -1.83 -4.99 -10.52
N HIS A 125 -0.80 -4.27 -10.06
CA HIS A 125 -0.31 -3.02 -10.67
C HIS A 125 0.67 -3.24 -11.81
N ALA A 126 1.58 -4.21 -11.68
CA ALA A 126 2.68 -4.39 -12.62
C ALA A 126 2.26 -4.99 -13.97
N LEU A 127 1.17 -5.78 -14.00
CA LEU A 127 0.78 -6.57 -15.18
C LEU A 127 -0.57 -6.13 -15.75
N ASP A 128 -0.64 -5.97 -17.07
CA ASP A 128 -1.85 -5.54 -17.79
C ASP A 128 -2.21 -6.42 -19.02
N ASP A 129 -1.28 -7.24 -19.54
CA ASP A 129 -1.49 -8.01 -20.76
C ASP A 129 -2.22 -9.36 -20.52
N GLN A 130 -3.56 -9.31 -20.65
CA GLN A 130 -4.43 -10.49 -20.57
C GLN A 130 -4.17 -11.56 -21.65
N LYS A 131 -3.45 -11.23 -22.74
CA LYS A 131 -3.09 -12.24 -23.75
C LYS A 131 -1.97 -13.14 -23.27
N ILE A 132 -1.08 -12.60 -22.44
CA ILE A 132 0.03 -13.34 -21.82
C ILE A 132 -0.48 -14.05 -20.56
N PHE A 133 -1.38 -13.40 -19.81
CA PHE A 133 -1.87 -13.88 -18.52
C PHE A 133 -3.40 -14.09 -18.53
N PRO A 134 -3.88 -15.28 -18.92
CA PRO A 134 -5.32 -15.53 -19.09
C PRO A 134 -6.11 -15.47 -17.78
N GLY A 135 -5.47 -15.72 -16.63
CA GLY A 135 -6.09 -15.64 -15.30
C GLY A 135 -6.03 -14.25 -14.64
N LEU A 136 -5.34 -13.29 -15.27
CA LEU A 136 -5.02 -12.00 -14.66
C LEU A 136 -6.27 -11.21 -14.22
N GLN A 137 -7.32 -11.19 -15.04
CA GLN A 137 -8.54 -10.44 -14.69
C GLN A 137 -9.23 -11.02 -13.45
N ALA A 138 -9.29 -12.34 -13.32
CA ALA A 138 -9.89 -12.97 -12.15
C ALA A 138 -9.05 -12.69 -10.89
N PHE A 139 -7.73 -12.81 -11.03
CA PHE A 139 -6.77 -12.48 -9.98
C PHE A 139 -6.91 -11.02 -9.52
N GLN A 140 -6.89 -10.06 -10.44
CA GLN A 140 -7.02 -8.63 -10.12
C GLN A 140 -8.31 -8.31 -9.37
N ASN A 141 -9.43 -8.94 -9.74
CA ASN A 141 -10.71 -8.75 -9.03
C ASN A 141 -10.65 -9.30 -7.59
N GLU A 142 -10.00 -10.44 -7.39
CA GLU A 142 -9.81 -11.03 -6.07
C GLU A 142 -8.88 -10.18 -5.20
N THR A 143 -7.72 -9.78 -5.74
CA THR A 143 -6.79 -8.87 -5.08
C THR A 143 -7.48 -7.57 -4.69
N MET A 144 -8.22 -6.95 -5.61
CA MET A 144 -8.96 -5.72 -5.33
C MET A 144 -9.91 -5.90 -4.13
N MET A 145 -10.64 -7.02 -4.06
CA MET A 145 -11.56 -7.31 -2.95
C MET A 145 -10.80 -7.50 -1.64
N ASN A 146 -9.72 -8.28 -1.64
CA ASN A 146 -8.91 -8.56 -0.46
C ASN A 146 -8.24 -7.29 0.09
N THR A 147 -7.63 -6.49 -0.80
CA THR A 147 -7.03 -5.20 -0.44
C THR A 147 -8.08 -4.23 0.09
N HIS A 148 -9.29 -4.20 -0.50
CA HIS A 148 -10.37 -3.35 0.00
C HIS A 148 -10.83 -3.77 1.41
N GLN A 149 -10.91 -5.07 1.70
CA GLN A 149 -11.21 -5.57 3.04
C GLN A 149 -10.15 -5.15 4.05
N TYR A 150 -8.87 -5.30 3.69
CA TYR A 150 -7.74 -4.89 4.51
C TYR A 150 -7.73 -3.38 4.78
N ILE A 151 -7.91 -2.56 3.74
CA ILE A 151 -8.03 -1.10 3.87
C ILE A 151 -9.17 -0.72 4.82
N ASN A 152 -10.32 -1.38 4.73
CA ASN A 152 -11.44 -1.09 5.61
C ASN A 152 -11.19 -1.50 7.07
N ALA A 153 -10.48 -2.61 7.29
CA ALA A 153 -10.04 -3.02 8.61
C ALA A 153 -9.08 -1.98 9.21
N LEU A 154 -8.07 -1.55 8.43
CA LEU A 154 -7.11 -0.54 8.86
C LEU A 154 -7.76 0.83 9.11
N LYS A 155 -8.71 1.26 8.26
CA LYS A 155 -9.53 2.48 8.49
C LYS A 155 -10.30 2.38 9.80
N SER A 156 -10.93 1.23 10.05
CA SER A 156 -11.72 0.99 11.25
C SER A 156 -10.85 1.01 12.51
N HIS A 157 -9.66 0.40 12.43
CA HIS A 157 -8.65 0.41 13.50
C HIS A 157 -8.18 1.82 13.82
N ALA A 158 -7.75 2.56 12.79
CA ALA A 158 -7.32 3.95 12.93
C ALA A 158 -8.43 4.82 13.56
N TYR A 159 -9.67 4.63 13.13
CA TYR A 159 -10.82 5.34 13.66
C TYR A 159 -11.07 5.02 15.15
N GLN A 160 -11.13 3.73 15.52
CA GLN A 160 -11.41 3.30 16.90
C GLN A 160 -10.37 3.82 17.89
N HIS A 161 -9.11 3.91 17.44
CA HIS A 161 -7.98 4.32 18.24
C HIS A 161 -7.57 5.79 18.05
N ARG A 162 -8.31 6.55 17.23
CA ARG A 162 -8.06 7.97 16.91
C ARG A 162 -6.65 8.21 16.36
N LEU A 163 -6.14 7.27 15.57
CA LEU A 163 -4.86 7.37 14.90
C LEU A 163 -5.01 8.25 13.64
N PRO A 164 -4.06 9.17 13.37
CA PRO A 164 -4.12 10.05 12.22
C PRO A 164 -3.87 9.31 10.91
N LEU A 165 -4.85 9.32 10.01
CA LEU A 165 -4.64 8.87 8.62
C LEU A 165 -4.14 10.04 7.77
N ARG A 166 -2.93 9.88 7.21
CA ARG A 166 -2.20 10.94 6.51
C ARG A 166 -2.35 10.92 4.99
N ALA A 167 -2.79 9.79 4.45
CA ALA A 167 -3.04 9.62 3.02
C ALA A 167 -4.33 8.83 2.79
N GLU A 168 -4.89 8.93 1.58
CA GLU A 168 -6.03 8.12 1.18
C GLU A 168 -5.56 6.68 0.96
N LEU A 169 -6.07 5.76 1.79
CA LEU A 169 -5.74 4.33 1.71
C LEU A 169 -6.14 3.71 0.37
N LEU A 170 -7.21 4.19 -0.26
CA LEU A 170 -7.62 3.70 -1.58
C LEU A 170 -6.65 4.06 -2.70
N HIS A 171 -5.67 4.96 -2.48
CA HIS A 171 -4.60 5.18 -3.45
C HIS A 171 -3.83 3.90 -3.75
N LEU A 172 -3.68 2.99 -2.77
CA LEU A 172 -3.06 1.67 -2.97
C LEU A 172 -3.69 0.86 -4.12
N LEU A 173 -4.95 1.12 -4.47
CA LEU A 173 -5.66 0.43 -5.57
C LEU A 173 -5.82 1.31 -6.82
N ASN A 174 -5.95 2.63 -6.63
CA ASN A 174 -6.40 3.53 -7.68
C ASN A 174 -5.27 4.29 -8.37
N LYS A 175 -4.11 4.45 -7.72
CA LYS A 175 -2.95 5.13 -8.29
C LYS A 175 -1.98 4.12 -8.88
N ASP A 176 -1.26 4.54 -9.90
CA ASP A 176 -0.13 3.78 -10.43
C ASP A 176 0.98 3.66 -9.37
N HIS A 177 1.71 2.54 -9.38
CA HIS A 177 2.74 2.30 -8.37
C HIS A 177 3.90 3.31 -8.44
N GLU A 178 4.23 3.89 -9.60
CA GLU A 178 5.23 4.96 -9.68
C GLU A 178 4.71 6.26 -9.03
N GLU A 179 3.43 6.58 -9.19
CA GLU A 179 2.81 7.73 -8.51
C GLU A 179 2.80 7.56 -6.99
N LEU A 180 2.53 6.34 -6.49
CA LEU A 180 2.62 6.02 -5.06
C LEU A 180 4.03 6.25 -4.51
N TYR A 181 5.05 5.82 -5.25
CA TYR A 181 6.44 6.07 -4.87
C TYR A 181 6.76 7.56 -4.83
N ASN A 182 6.37 8.33 -5.86
CA ASN A 182 6.61 9.77 -5.92
C ASN A 182 5.96 10.53 -4.74
N ASP A 183 4.73 10.15 -4.37
CA ASP A 183 4.06 10.70 -3.19
C ASP A 183 4.83 10.39 -1.90
N SER A 184 5.36 9.17 -1.79
CA SER A 184 6.14 8.71 -0.63
C SER A 184 7.47 9.44 -0.52
N GLU A 185 8.20 9.53 -1.63
CA GLU A 185 9.45 10.27 -1.73
C GLU A 185 9.27 11.73 -1.32
N ALA A 186 8.21 12.37 -1.82
CA ALA A 186 7.93 13.76 -1.50
C ALA A 186 7.64 13.97 0.00
N GLU A 187 6.95 13.02 0.66
CA GLU A 187 6.71 13.04 2.10
C GLU A 187 7.99 12.80 2.91
N ILE A 188 8.81 11.82 2.51
CA ILE A 188 10.11 11.51 3.16
C ILE A 188 11.05 12.72 3.07
N MET A 189 11.07 13.41 1.92
CA MET A 189 11.84 14.62 1.71
C MET A 189 11.25 15.86 2.41
N GLY A 190 10.07 15.74 3.03
CA GLY A 190 9.41 16.84 3.74
C GLY A 190 8.93 17.96 2.81
N LEU A 191 8.64 17.64 1.54
CA LEU A 191 8.15 18.61 0.55
C LEU A 191 6.73 19.08 0.88
N PHE A 192 5.96 18.28 1.60
CA PHE A 192 4.61 18.60 2.06
C PHE A 192 4.54 18.74 3.58
N PRO A 193 3.74 19.70 4.11
CA PRO A 193 3.41 19.69 5.53
C PRO A 193 2.57 18.43 5.84
N PRO A 194 2.68 17.84 7.04
CA PRO A 194 1.89 16.66 7.41
C PRO A 194 0.40 16.98 7.28
N GLN A 195 -0.24 16.42 6.25
CA GLN A 195 -1.67 16.57 6.01
C GLN A 195 -2.41 15.44 6.71
N ILE A 196 -3.43 15.80 7.50
CA ILE A 196 -4.42 14.83 7.98
C ILE A 196 -5.48 14.74 6.89
N HIS A 197 -5.76 13.54 6.38
CA HIS A 197 -6.64 13.39 5.22
C HIS A 197 -8.07 13.79 5.59
N PRO A 198 -8.64 14.84 4.95
CA PRO A 198 -9.89 15.44 5.41
C PRO A 198 -11.08 14.49 5.31
N ASP A 199 -11.17 13.66 4.26
CA ASP A 199 -12.34 12.81 4.01
C ASP A 199 -12.62 11.78 5.10
N ILE A 200 -11.62 11.42 5.89
CA ILE A 200 -11.77 10.49 7.01
C ILE A 200 -12.40 11.21 8.21
N TYR A 201 -12.05 12.48 8.43
CA TYR A 201 -12.53 13.27 9.58
C TYR A 201 -13.72 14.16 9.26
N VAL A 202 -14.16 14.25 8.00
CA VAL A 202 -15.35 15.02 7.62
C VAL A 202 -16.56 14.56 8.41
N SER A 203 -16.69 13.25 8.68
CA SER A 203 -17.77 12.71 9.50
C SER A 203 -17.71 13.22 10.95
N GLU A 204 -16.57 13.16 11.63
CA GLU A 204 -16.41 13.73 12.98
C GLU A 204 -16.52 15.25 13.01
N ILE A 205 -16.08 15.95 11.95
CA ILE A 205 -16.25 17.40 11.83
C ILE A 205 -17.74 17.72 11.75
N ILE A 206 -18.52 16.98 10.96
CA ILE A 206 -19.97 17.17 10.86
C ILE A 206 -20.66 16.80 12.18
N GLU A 207 -20.28 15.70 12.82
CA GLU A 207 -20.86 15.30 14.11
C GLU A 207 -20.51 16.26 15.24
N SER A 208 -19.26 16.71 15.33
CA SER A 208 -18.83 17.73 16.30
C SER A 208 -19.53 19.06 16.06
N GLN A 209 -19.68 19.50 14.80
CA GLN A 209 -20.49 20.67 14.46
C GLN A 209 -21.94 20.50 14.91
N ARG A 210 -22.57 19.34 14.67
CA ARG A 210 -23.93 19.05 15.13
C ARG A 210 -24.04 19.10 16.65
N LEU A 211 -23.08 18.51 17.36
CA LEU A 211 -23.03 18.53 18.83
C LEU A 211 -22.87 19.95 19.36
N ILE A 212 -21.95 20.74 18.77
CA ILE A 212 -21.76 22.15 19.11
C ILE A 212 -23.07 22.92 18.90
N HIS A 213 -23.75 22.75 17.77
CA HIS A 213 -25.03 23.40 17.51
C HIS A 213 -26.14 23.02 18.51
N GLN A 214 -26.08 21.83 19.12
CA GLN A 214 -27.03 21.41 20.14
C GLN A 214 -26.68 21.94 21.54
N VAL A 215 -25.39 21.94 21.89
CA VAL A 215 -24.91 22.27 23.24
C VAL A 215 -24.73 23.78 23.43
N LEU A 216 -24.25 24.49 22.41
CA LEU A 216 -23.98 25.93 22.45
C LEU A 216 -25.19 26.78 22.87
N PRO A 217 -26.42 26.56 22.37
CA PRO A 217 -27.61 27.26 22.87
C PRO A 217 -27.86 27.04 24.36
N GLY A 218 -27.59 25.82 24.85
CA GLY A 218 -27.73 25.48 26.26
C GLY A 218 -26.74 26.23 27.15
N ILE A 219 -25.51 26.44 26.66
CA ILE A 219 -24.49 27.24 27.34
C ILE A 219 -24.86 28.73 27.32
N CYS A 220 -25.27 29.28 26.16
CA CYS A 220 -25.64 30.69 26.05
C CYS A 220 -26.85 31.06 26.93
N ARG A 221 -27.84 30.18 27.06
CA ARG A 221 -28.96 30.37 28.01
C ARG A 221 -28.51 30.40 29.47
N LYS A 222 -27.51 29.59 29.82
CA LYS A 222 -26.91 29.60 31.18
C LYS A 222 -26.09 30.85 31.46
N LEU A 223 -25.62 31.55 30.42
CA LEU A 223 -24.91 32.82 30.50
C LEU A 223 -25.85 34.04 30.39
N GLU A 224 -27.17 33.83 30.52
CA GLU A 224 -28.20 34.87 30.48
C GLU A 224 -28.28 35.68 29.17
N MET A 225 -27.81 35.10 28.06
CA MET A 225 -27.95 35.72 26.73
C MET A 225 -29.41 35.67 26.24
N SER A 226 -29.83 36.69 25.50
CA SER A 226 -31.17 36.75 24.92
C SER A 226 -31.35 35.78 23.74
N GLU A 227 -32.58 35.33 23.49
CA GLU A 227 -32.92 34.47 22.35
C GLU A 227 -32.54 35.07 20.99
N GLU A 228 -32.54 36.39 20.88
CA GLU A 228 -32.19 37.13 19.66
C GLU A 228 -30.68 37.10 19.41
N GLU A 229 -29.86 37.32 20.44
CA GLU A 229 -28.39 37.21 20.36
C GLU A 229 -27.93 35.78 20.04
N ILE A 230 -28.61 34.77 20.59
CA ILE A 230 -28.33 33.36 20.33
C ILE A 230 -28.67 33.00 18.87
N LYS A 231 -29.79 33.50 18.35
CA LYS A 231 -30.18 33.29 16.95
C LYS A 231 -29.24 33.99 15.98
N GLU A 232 -28.72 35.16 16.32
CA GLU A 232 -27.74 35.86 15.49
C GLU A 232 -26.39 35.12 15.41
N LEU A 233 -25.97 34.48 16.51
CA LEU A 233 -24.74 33.69 16.56
C LEU A 233 -24.83 32.36 15.80
N ILE A 234 -26.00 31.71 15.79
CA ILE A 234 -26.21 30.39 15.15
C ILE A 234 -26.72 30.53 13.71
N GLY A 235 -27.39 31.64 13.39
CA GLY A 235 -28.08 31.87 12.11
C GLY A 235 -27.26 32.52 11.01
N LYS A 236 -26.01 32.94 11.25
CA LYS A 236 -25.13 33.44 10.18
C LYS A 236 -24.60 32.27 9.35
N LYS A 237 -25.38 31.91 8.32
CA LYS A 237 -24.87 31.33 7.08
C LYS A 237 -24.37 32.44 6.16
#